data_AF-A0A960KLJ3-F1
#
_entry.id   AF-A0A960KLJ3-F1
#
_cell.length_a   1.000
_cell.length_b   1.000
_cell.length_c   1.000
_cell.angle_alpha   90.00
_cell.angle_beta   90.00
_cell.angle_gamma   90.00
#
_symmetry.space_group_name_H-M   'P 1'
#
loop_
_entity.id
_entity.type
_entity.pdbx_description
1 polymer ?
#
loop_
_entity_poly.entity_id
_entity_poly.type
_entity_poly.pdbx_seq_one_letter_code
_entity_poly.pdbx_strand_id
1 'polypeptide(L)'
;MKKLILIAIASSSLVWGSGFEVVTHADRVDLTDHLEPGRLVLFDFYADWCGPCRQLEPHLKSIGSEYASQLVIKKVDIVNWNTPVTQQYGINSIPHLKLFDEDGNLISQGGARKVLGDLEKALGGKSFSALSANAASGGGGFRILPAIAVVCLVLFVLGIVGFAVAGRRERRTAVDLEAHHTARKDAYASDPRLEQVWYVTSPQGETGPLSLEDIRAMMLGGRIMRGWQVRRQQDQVWMTVAELMQSY
;
A
#
# COMPACT_ATOMS: atom_id res chain seq x y z
N MET A 1 -37.31 39.92 -15.29
CA MET A 1 -36.66 39.57 -14.01
C MET A 1 -35.88 38.28 -14.22
N LYS A 2 -34.56 38.39 -14.43
CA LYS A 2 -33.66 37.28 -14.80
C LYS A 2 -33.11 36.67 -13.50
N LYS A 3 -33.37 35.38 -13.23
CA LYS A 3 -32.66 34.64 -12.18
C LYS A 3 -31.46 33.94 -12.83
N LEU A 4 -30.27 34.53 -12.67
CA LEU A 4 -29.00 33.86 -12.95
C LEU A 4 -28.76 32.81 -11.85
N ILE A 5 -28.67 31.54 -12.23
CA ILE A 5 -28.14 30.49 -11.37
C ILE A 5 -26.63 30.47 -11.61
N LEU A 6 -25.88 31.02 -10.66
CA LEU A 6 -24.43 30.83 -10.58
C LEU A 6 -24.20 29.39 -10.11
N ILE A 7 -23.89 28.49 -11.04
CA ILE A 7 -23.28 27.20 -10.71
C ILE A 7 -21.85 27.52 -10.27
N ALA A 8 -21.63 27.55 -8.96
CA ALA A 8 -20.30 27.58 -8.39
C ALA A 8 -19.60 26.28 -8.80
N ILE A 9 -18.68 26.38 -9.76
CA ILE A 9 -17.68 25.35 -10.01
C ILE A 9 -16.79 25.39 -8.77
N ALA A 10 -17.14 24.60 -7.76
CA ALA A 10 -16.21 24.23 -6.72
C ALA A 10 -15.17 23.36 -7.41
N SER A 11 -14.09 24.01 -7.84
CA SER A 11 -12.84 23.36 -8.23
C SER A 11 -12.38 22.59 -7.00
N SER A 12 -12.81 21.34 -6.90
CA SER A 12 -12.30 20.33 -5.98
C SER A 12 -10.90 19.94 -6.40
N SER A 13 -10.00 20.91 -6.50
CA SER A 13 -8.57 20.70 -6.36
C SER A 13 -8.30 20.41 -4.88
N LEU A 14 -8.89 19.32 -4.37
CA LEU A 14 -8.21 18.60 -3.31
C LEU A 14 -6.91 18.13 -3.96
N VAL A 15 -5.83 18.77 -3.58
CA VAL A 15 -4.51 18.14 -3.63
C VAL A 15 -4.63 16.94 -2.70
N TRP A 16 -4.94 15.78 -3.29
CA TRP A 16 -5.05 14.52 -2.58
C TRP A 16 -3.73 14.25 -1.89
N GLY A 17 -3.80 13.99 -0.59
CA GLY A 17 -2.67 13.46 0.16
C GLY A 17 -2.15 12.21 -0.55
N SER A 18 -0.83 12.02 -0.49
CA SER A 18 -0.06 10.97 -1.20
C SER A 18 -0.36 9.51 -0.81
N GLY A 19 -1.59 9.19 -0.43
CA GLY A 19 -2.09 7.86 -0.10
C GLY A 19 -3.02 7.35 -1.20
N PHE A 20 -3.06 6.03 -1.37
CA PHE A 20 -4.00 5.39 -2.28
C PHE A 20 -5.42 5.48 -1.72
N GLU A 21 -6.41 5.66 -2.60
CA GLU A 21 -7.81 5.46 -2.25
C GLU A 21 -8.05 3.98 -1.95
N VAL A 22 -8.60 3.67 -0.77
CA VAL A 22 -9.06 2.30 -0.43
C VAL A 22 -10.55 2.22 -0.72
N VAL A 23 -10.96 1.37 -1.66
CA VAL A 23 -12.35 1.33 -2.15
C VAL A 23 -13.27 0.47 -1.29
N THR A 24 -12.72 -0.48 -0.54
CA THR A 24 -13.46 -1.30 0.42
C THR A 24 -12.52 -1.90 1.46
N HIS A 25 -13.09 -2.22 2.63
CA HIS A 25 -12.49 -3.06 3.67
C HIS A 25 -13.37 -4.30 3.85
N ALA A 26 -12.93 -5.45 3.32
CA ALA A 26 -13.62 -6.75 3.33
C ALA A 26 -14.96 -6.83 2.55
N ASP A 27 -15.73 -5.76 2.47
CA ASP A 27 -17.07 -5.76 1.90
C ASP A 27 -17.10 -5.90 0.38
N ARG A 28 -18.24 -6.37 -0.15
CA ARG A 28 -18.47 -6.45 -1.60
C ARG A 28 -18.31 -5.07 -2.22
N VAL A 29 -17.64 -5.02 -3.37
CA VAL A 29 -17.43 -3.80 -4.14
C VAL A 29 -17.51 -4.13 -5.61
N ASP A 30 -18.14 -3.29 -6.42
CA ASP A 30 -18.03 -3.37 -7.87
C ASP A 30 -16.86 -2.49 -8.32
N LEU A 31 -15.80 -3.09 -8.87
CA LEU A 31 -14.63 -2.31 -9.30
C LEU A 31 -14.98 -1.33 -10.43
N THR A 32 -16.03 -1.60 -11.20
CA THR A 32 -16.43 -0.75 -12.33
C THR A 32 -16.92 0.63 -11.87
N ASP A 33 -17.53 0.71 -10.68
CA ASP A 33 -17.96 1.96 -10.04
C ASP A 33 -16.78 2.86 -9.62
N HIS A 34 -15.57 2.30 -9.58
CA HIS A 34 -14.35 3.00 -9.15
C HIS A 34 -13.36 3.24 -10.30
N LEU A 35 -13.76 3.02 -11.56
CA LEU A 35 -12.95 3.36 -12.72
C LEU A 35 -12.88 4.88 -12.96
N GLU A 36 -11.81 5.32 -13.61
CA GLU A 36 -11.64 6.71 -14.05
C GLU A 36 -11.49 6.74 -15.57
N PRO A 37 -12.54 7.16 -16.32
CA PRO A 37 -12.51 7.17 -17.77
C PRO A 37 -11.31 7.97 -18.31
N GLY A 38 -10.66 7.43 -19.36
CA GLY A 38 -9.49 8.07 -19.97
C GLY A 38 -8.16 7.82 -19.24
N ARG A 39 -8.15 6.96 -18.21
CA ARG A 39 -6.94 6.56 -17.48
C ARG A 39 -6.93 5.06 -17.23
N LEU A 40 -5.73 4.49 -17.18
CA LEU A 40 -5.52 3.14 -16.66
C LEU A 40 -5.86 3.11 -15.17
N VAL A 41 -6.55 2.06 -14.71
CA VAL A 41 -6.88 1.87 -13.30
C VAL A 41 -6.33 0.54 -12.80
N LEU A 42 -5.46 0.61 -11.80
CA LEU A 42 -4.87 -0.55 -11.14
C LEU A 42 -5.47 -0.72 -9.75
N PHE A 43 -6.13 -1.85 -9.51
CA PHE A 43 -6.59 -2.25 -8.19
C PHE A 43 -5.57 -3.19 -7.53
N ASP A 44 -5.05 -2.80 -6.36
CA ASP A 44 -4.15 -3.59 -5.51
C ASP A 44 -4.94 -4.25 -4.37
N PHE A 45 -5.21 -5.55 -4.52
CA PHE A 45 -5.79 -6.38 -3.46
C PHE A 45 -4.69 -6.72 -2.46
N TYR A 46 -4.83 -6.20 -1.25
CA TYR A 46 -3.80 -6.24 -0.22
C TYR A 46 -4.41 -6.51 1.14
N ALA A 47 -3.53 -6.68 2.14
CA ALA A 47 -3.88 -6.55 3.53
C ALA A 47 -2.68 -6.08 4.35
N ASP A 48 -2.89 -5.52 5.54
CA ASP A 48 -1.80 -4.93 6.33
C ASP A 48 -0.75 -5.93 6.79
N TRP A 49 -1.17 -7.15 7.03
CA TRP A 49 -0.32 -8.27 7.43
C TRP A 49 0.53 -8.82 6.28
N CYS A 50 0.19 -8.48 5.03
CA CYS A 50 0.89 -8.97 3.84
C CYS A 50 2.29 -8.32 3.69
N GLY A 51 3.34 -9.06 4.06
CA GLY A 51 4.73 -8.64 3.90
C GLY A 51 5.09 -8.23 2.46
N PRO A 52 4.82 -9.06 1.44
CA PRO A 52 5.10 -8.70 0.05
C PRO A 52 4.34 -7.46 -0.44
N CYS A 53 3.11 -7.23 0.03
CA CYS A 53 2.31 -6.05 -0.31
C CYS A 53 2.97 -4.77 0.21
N ARG A 54 3.48 -4.79 1.45
CA ARG A 54 4.22 -3.64 2.03
C ARG A 54 5.50 -3.31 1.26
N GLN A 55 6.16 -4.30 0.68
CA GLN A 55 7.35 -4.09 -0.17
C GLN A 55 6.97 -3.52 -1.55
N LEU A 56 5.81 -3.89 -2.07
CA LEU A 56 5.28 -3.41 -3.35
C LEU A 56 4.79 -1.96 -3.27
N GLU A 57 4.26 -1.54 -2.12
CA GLU A 57 3.59 -0.25 -1.96
C GLU A 57 4.45 0.98 -2.33
N PRO A 58 5.73 1.10 -1.91
CA PRO A 58 6.58 2.23 -2.33
C PRO A 58 6.78 2.28 -3.85
N HIS A 59 6.83 1.12 -4.50
CA HIS A 59 6.97 1.04 -5.94
C HIS A 59 5.69 1.51 -6.65
N LEU A 60 4.52 1.04 -6.19
CA LEU A 60 3.22 1.54 -6.68
C LEU A 60 3.10 3.06 -6.47
N LYS A 61 3.61 3.59 -5.35
CA LYS A 61 3.54 5.03 -5.06
C LYS A 61 4.41 5.83 -6.02
N SER A 62 5.60 5.33 -6.34
CA SER A 62 6.50 5.95 -7.32
C SER A 62 5.85 6.01 -8.70
N ILE A 63 5.35 4.87 -9.22
CA ILE A 63 4.76 4.82 -10.56
C ILE A 63 3.44 5.61 -10.62
N GLY A 64 2.61 5.56 -9.58
CA GLY A 64 1.37 6.32 -9.52
C GLY A 64 1.63 7.84 -9.52
N SER A 65 2.72 8.28 -8.90
CA SER A 65 3.15 9.68 -8.93
C SER A 65 3.74 10.08 -10.28
N GLU A 66 4.54 9.22 -10.91
CA GLU A 66 5.19 9.51 -12.21
C GLU A 66 4.15 9.57 -13.35
N TYR A 67 3.17 8.66 -13.32
CA TYR A 67 2.12 8.53 -14.34
C TYR A 67 0.78 9.06 -13.85
N ALA A 68 0.78 10.05 -12.95
CA ALA A 68 -0.44 10.59 -12.33
C ALA A 68 -1.47 11.18 -13.32
N SER A 69 -1.12 11.40 -14.59
CA SER A 69 -2.07 11.79 -15.65
C SER A 69 -2.67 10.59 -16.40
N GLN A 70 -2.04 9.42 -16.35
CA GLN A 70 -2.38 8.23 -17.15
C GLN A 70 -2.81 7.04 -16.30
N LEU A 71 -2.38 6.96 -15.04
CA LEU A 71 -2.57 5.81 -14.15
C LEU A 71 -3.17 6.25 -12.82
N VAL A 72 -4.23 5.57 -12.40
CA VAL A 72 -4.80 5.63 -11.06
C VAL A 72 -4.53 4.31 -10.36
N ILE A 73 -4.14 4.37 -9.10
CA ILE A 73 -3.96 3.17 -8.27
C ILE A 73 -4.92 3.26 -7.09
N LYS A 74 -5.74 2.23 -6.96
CA LYS A 74 -6.71 2.07 -5.87
C LYS A 74 -6.42 0.78 -5.12
N LYS A 75 -6.73 0.73 -3.85
CA LYS A 75 -6.47 -0.43 -2.99
C LYS A 75 -7.77 -1.10 -2.59
N VAL A 76 -7.75 -2.42 -2.54
CA VAL A 76 -8.85 -3.27 -2.06
C VAL A 76 -8.34 -4.03 -0.85
N ASP A 77 -8.80 -3.65 0.34
CA ASP A 77 -8.35 -4.27 1.57
C ASP A 77 -9.15 -5.54 1.84
N ILE A 78 -8.50 -6.69 1.72
CA ILE A 78 -9.17 -7.97 1.94
C ILE A 78 -9.40 -8.25 3.42
N VAL A 79 -8.68 -7.58 4.33
CA VAL A 79 -8.64 -7.79 5.79
C VAL A 79 -8.18 -9.19 6.21
N ASN A 80 -8.83 -10.25 5.73
CA ASN A 80 -8.50 -11.66 5.92
C ASN A 80 -8.97 -12.49 4.70
N TRP A 81 -8.75 -13.80 4.70
CA TRP A 81 -9.08 -14.65 3.54
C TRP A 81 -10.59 -14.93 3.36
N ASN A 82 -11.38 -14.78 4.43
CA ASN A 82 -12.80 -15.12 4.46
C ASN A 82 -13.68 -13.85 4.43
N THR A 83 -13.56 -13.05 3.37
CA THR A 83 -14.32 -11.82 3.21
C THR A 83 -15.18 -11.83 1.95
N PRO A 84 -16.29 -11.07 1.92
CA PRO A 84 -17.12 -10.97 0.73
C PRO A 84 -16.33 -10.60 -0.53
N VAL A 85 -15.33 -9.71 -0.43
CA VAL A 85 -14.50 -9.29 -1.57
C VAL A 85 -13.55 -10.39 -2.05
N THR A 86 -12.97 -11.21 -1.17
CA THR A 86 -12.11 -12.33 -1.58
C THR A 86 -12.90 -13.39 -2.32
N GLN A 87 -14.10 -13.70 -1.84
CA GLN A 87 -15.01 -14.65 -2.49
C GLN A 87 -15.51 -14.12 -3.84
N GLN A 88 -15.94 -12.85 -3.89
CA GLN A 88 -16.46 -12.21 -5.10
C GLN A 88 -15.45 -12.25 -6.25
N TYR A 89 -14.17 -12.03 -5.96
CA TYR A 89 -13.12 -11.93 -6.98
C TYR A 89 -12.21 -13.14 -7.06
N GLY A 90 -12.47 -14.20 -6.29
CA GLY A 90 -11.66 -15.43 -6.28
C GLY A 90 -10.21 -15.21 -5.83
N ILE A 91 -10.00 -14.31 -4.86
CA ILE A 91 -8.65 -13.93 -4.40
C ILE A 91 -8.11 -15.01 -3.47
N ASN A 92 -7.09 -15.73 -3.94
CA ASN A 92 -6.44 -16.85 -3.22
C ASN A 92 -4.96 -16.60 -2.88
N SER A 93 -4.42 -15.45 -3.29
CA SER A 93 -3.05 -15.01 -3.06
C SER A 93 -3.02 -13.48 -3.11
N ILE A 94 -2.16 -12.85 -2.31
CA ILE A 94 -1.91 -11.41 -2.34
C ILE A 94 -0.39 -11.13 -2.31
N PRO A 95 0.08 -10.05 -2.95
CA PRO A 95 -0.68 -9.04 -3.68
C PRO A 95 -1.29 -9.59 -4.97
N HIS A 96 -2.56 -9.26 -5.21
CA HIS A 96 -3.26 -9.56 -6.45
C HIS A 96 -3.66 -8.25 -7.10
N LEU A 97 -3.33 -8.09 -8.37
CA LEU A 97 -3.59 -6.86 -9.09
C LEU A 97 -4.64 -7.11 -10.17
N LYS A 98 -5.48 -6.12 -10.42
CA LYS A 98 -6.36 -6.05 -11.60
C LYS A 98 -6.14 -4.72 -12.30
N LEU A 99 -5.85 -4.78 -13.60
CA LEU A 99 -5.55 -3.62 -14.45
C LEU A 99 -6.64 -3.45 -15.48
N PHE A 100 -7.24 -2.27 -15.50
CA PHE A 100 -8.23 -1.83 -16.46
C PHE A 100 -7.63 -0.78 -17.39
N ASP A 101 -8.00 -0.83 -18.67
CA ASP A 101 -7.65 0.19 -19.65
C ASP A 101 -8.51 1.45 -19.54
N GLU A 102 -8.22 2.46 -20.37
CA GLU A 102 -8.94 3.73 -20.38
C GLU A 102 -10.43 3.63 -20.74
N ASP A 103 -10.81 2.55 -21.42
CA ASP A 103 -12.18 2.22 -21.83
C ASP A 103 -12.91 1.37 -20.76
N GLY A 104 -12.22 0.97 -19.69
CA GLY A 104 -12.76 0.17 -18.60
C GLY A 104 -12.74 -1.33 -18.83
N ASN A 105 -11.99 -1.83 -19.82
CA ASN A 105 -11.82 -3.26 -20.04
C ASN A 105 -10.72 -3.82 -19.13
N LEU A 106 -10.95 -5.01 -18.57
CA LEU A 106 -9.93 -5.73 -17.82
C LEU A 106 -8.87 -6.29 -18.78
N ILE A 107 -7.67 -5.71 -18.76
CA ILE A 107 -6.57 -6.10 -19.66
C ILE A 107 -5.53 -7.01 -19.00
N SER A 108 -5.41 -7.00 -17.66
CA SER A 108 -4.54 -7.92 -16.93
C SER A 108 -5.00 -8.16 -15.51
N GLN A 109 -4.77 -9.37 -14.99
CA GLN A 109 -4.97 -9.69 -13.58
C GLN A 109 -4.00 -10.77 -13.10
N GLY A 110 -3.79 -10.85 -11.79
CA GLY A 110 -2.97 -11.87 -11.14
C GLY A 110 -1.88 -11.29 -10.25
N GLY A 111 -0.79 -12.05 -10.07
CA GLY A 111 0.32 -11.62 -9.22
C GLY A 111 1.06 -10.39 -9.75
N ALA A 112 1.61 -9.59 -8.83
CA ALA A 112 2.20 -8.30 -9.12
C ALA A 112 3.22 -8.28 -10.27
N ARG A 113 4.14 -9.27 -10.35
CA ARG A 113 5.16 -9.33 -11.40
C ARG A 113 4.55 -9.35 -12.82
N LYS A 114 3.49 -10.13 -13.04
CA LYS A 114 2.84 -10.22 -14.35
C LYS A 114 2.17 -8.91 -14.69
N VAL A 115 1.32 -8.43 -13.78
CA VAL A 115 0.47 -7.26 -14.04
C VAL A 115 1.28 -5.98 -14.18
N LEU A 116 2.36 -5.80 -13.38
CA LEU A 116 3.26 -4.67 -13.56
C LEU A 116 4.00 -4.70 -14.90
N GLY A 117 4.39 -5.88 -15.39
CA GLY A 117 4.98 -6.00 -16.73
C GLY A 117 3.99 -5.70 -17.86
N ASP A 118 2.69 -5.95 -17.65
CA ASP A 118 1.65 -5.57 -18.60
C ASP A 118 1.33 -4.06 -18.51
N LEU A 119 1.35 -3.49 -17.30
CA LEU A 119 1.24 -2.05 -17.07
C LEU A 119 2.38 -1.27 -17.73
N GLU A 120 3.62 -1.75 -17.63
CA GLU A 120 4.79 -1.17 -18.32
C GLU A 120 4.54 -1.07 -19.83
N LYS A 121 4.00 -2.13 -20.44
CA LYS A 121 3.68 -2.14 -21.88
C LYS A 121 2.57 -1.14 -22.20
N ALA A 122 1.52 -1.09 -21.38
CA ALA A 122 0.41 -0.15 -21.55
C ALA A 122 0.87 1.31 -21.46
N LEU A 123 1.83 1.61 -20.58
CA LEU A 123 2.42 2.93 -20.41
C LEU A 123 3.56 3.26 -21.40
N GLY A 124 3.76 2.44 -22.45
CA GLY A 124 4.72 2.71 -23.52
C GLY A 124 6.15 2.19 -23.31
N GLY A 125 6.34 1.20 -22.44
CA GLY A 125 7.53 0.34 -22.42
C GLY A 125 8.78 0.91 -21.75
N LYS A 126 8.66 1.97 -20.95
CA LYS A 126 9.76 2.44 -20.09
C LYS A 126 9.85 1.56 -18.85
N SER A 127 10.93 0.78 -18.74
CA SER A 127 11.11 -0.15 -17.63
C SER A 127 11.18 0.55 -16.27
N PHE A 128 10.29 0.19 -15.33
CA PHE A 128 10.30 0.72 -13.96
C PHE A 128 11.48 0.18 -13.12
N SER A 129 12.21 -0.81 -13.65
CA SER A 129 13.33 -1.48 -12.98
C SER A 129 14.60 -0.62 -12.86
N ALA A 130 14.74 0.49 -13.60
CA ALA A 130 15.95 1.33 -13.53
C ALA A 130 15.98 2.28 -12.31
N LEU A 131 14.84 2.50 -11.65
CA LEU A 131 14.72 3.51 -10.58
C LEU A 131 15.18 3.00 -9.20
N SER A 132 15.36 1.69 -9.01
CA SER A 132 15.88 1.14 -7.75
C SER A 132 17.42 1.18 -7.62
N ALA A 133 18.17 1.48 -8.68
CA ALA A 133 19.63 1.40 -8.65
C ALA A 133 20.33 2.69 -8.19
N ASN A 134 19.68 3.87 -8.28
CA ASN A 134 20.32 5.16 -7.98
C ASN A 134 19.96 5.75 -6.60
N ALA A 135 19.15 5.06 -5.79
CA ALA A 135 18.92 5.45 -4.40
C ALA A 135 20.00 4.94 -3.43
N ALA A 136 20.93 4.12 -3.90
CA ALA A 136 21.97 3.47 -3.10
C ALA A 136 23.39 3.72 -3.66
N SER A 137 23.75 4.98 -3.88
CA SER A 137 25.16 5.36 -4.01
C SER A 137 25.41 6.76 -3.46
N GLY A 138 25.34 6.88 -2.13
CA GLY A 138 26.12 7.90 -1.44
C GLY A 138 27.60 7.52 -1.59
N GLY A 139 28.40 8.36 -2.25
CA GLY A 139 29.84 8.12 -2.33
C GLY A 139 30.54 8.82 -3.48
N GLY A 140 30.88 10.09 -3.28
CA GLY A 140 32.22 10.63 -3.57
C GLY A 140 32.73 10.66 -5.01
N GLY A 141 33.01 11.88 -5.48
CA GLY A 141 34.20 12.13 -6.29
C GLY A 141 33.97 12.86 -7.61
N PHE A 142 33.70 14.17 -7.57
CA PHE A 142 33.96 15.03 -8.72
C PHE A 142 34.94 16.13 -8.33
N ARG A 143 36.22 15.91 -8.68
CA ARG A 143 37.30 16.89 -8.58
C ARG A 143 37.32 17.73 -9.86
N ILE A 144 36.60 18.85 -9.94
CA ILE A 144 36.83 19.88 -10.98
C ILE A 144 36.58 21.31 -10.43
N LEU A 145 37.68 22.09 -10.39
CA LEU A 145 37.91 23.55 -10.47
C LEU A 145 37.36 24.57 -9.44
N PRO A 146 38.18 25.57 -9.03
CA PRO A 146 37.98 26.40 -7.83
C PRO A 146 37.09 27.66 -8.02
N ALA A 147 36.38 27.81 -9.13
CA ALA A 147 35.57 29.01 -9.36
C ALA A 147 34.17 28.97 -8.70
N ILE A 148 33.61 27.77 -8.49
CA ILE A 148 32.25 27.60 -7.97
C ILE A 148 32.20 27.77 -6.44
N ALA A 149 33.30 27.46 -5.74
CA ALA A 149 33.38 27.57 -4.28
C ALA A 149 33.25 29.03 -3.78
N VAL A 150 33.74 30.01 -4.55
CA VAL A 150 33.64 31.44 -4.19
C VAL A 150 32.21 31.95 -4.34
N VAL A 151 31.49 31.50 -5.38
CA VAL A 151 30.08 31.85 -5.60
C VAL A 151 29.18 31.22 -4.55
N CYS A 152 29.42 29.95 -4.18
CA CYS A 152 28.68 29.28 -3.11
C CYS A 152 28.91 29.95 -1.74
N LEU A 153 30.12 30.42 -1.44
CA LEU A 153 30.42 31.06 -0.16
C LEU A 153 29.77 32.45 -0.04
N VAL A 154 29.69 33.21 -1.14
CA VAL A 154 28.98 34.50 -1.19
C VAL A 154 27.46 34.31 -1.05
N LEU A 155 26.87 33.31 -1.71
CA LEU A 155 25.45 32.99 -1.56
C LEU A 155 25.13 32.41 -0.17
N PHE A 156 26.07 31.71 0.46
CA PHE A 156 25.91 31.22 1.83
C PHE A 156 25.94 32.37 2.85
N VAL A 157 26.84 33.35 2.69
CA VAL A 157 26.88 34.54 3.56
C VAL A 157 25.63 35.41 3.40
N LEU A 158 25.09 35.55 2.18
CA LEU A 158 23.83 36.25 1.94
C LEU A 158 22.59 35.46 2.41
N GLY A 159 22.64 34.13 2.38
CA GLY A 159 21.55 33.25 2.83
C GLY A 159 21.41 33.10 4.35
N ILE A 160 22.48 33.29 5.11
CA ILE A 160 22.45 33.22 6.59
C ILE A 160 21.56 34.33 7.18
N VAL A 161 21.42 35.48 6.53
CA VAL A 161 20.55 36.58 7.01
C VAL A 161 19.05 36.27 6.80
N GLY A 162 18.70 35.37 5.86
CA GLY A 162 17.31 34.98 5.57
C GLY A 162 16.75 33.83 6.42
N PHE A 163 17.59 33.08 7.13
CA PHE A 163 17.18 31.82 7.77
C PHE A 163 16.58 31.97 9.18
N ALA A 164 16.45 33.18 9.72
CA ALA A 164 15.92 33.41 11.06
C ALA A 164 14.38 33.26 11.20
N VAL A 165 13.63 32.94 10.13
CA VAL A 165 12.14 32.91 10.15
C VAL A 165 11.52 31.56 9.72
N ALA A 166 12.26 30.45 9.72
CA ALA A 166 11.70 29.15 9.29
C ALA A 166 12.12 27.96 10.16
N GLY A 167 11.91 28.06 11.48
CA GLY A 167 12.19 26.96 12.43
C GLY A 167 10.94 26.39 13.09
N ARG A 168 10.02 25.74 12.33
CA ARG A 168 8.91 24.95 12.93
C ARG A 168 8.12 24.06 11.95
N ARG A 169 8.72 23.08 11.25
CA ARG A 169 7.93 22.19 10.36
C ARG A 169 8.22 20.68 10.33
N GLU A 170 9.20 20.15 11.07
CA GLU A 170 9.55 18.72 10.92
C GLU A 170 8.88 17.74 11.92
N ARG A 171 8.09 18.19 12.91
CA ARG A 171 7.56 17.29 13.97
C ARG A 171 6.12 16.78 13.82
N ARG A 172 5.36 17.20 12.79
CA ARG A 172 3.95 16.79 12.67
C ARG A 172 3.73 15.38 12.08
N THR A 173 4.59 14.92 11.17
CA THR A 173 4.28 13.72 10.37
C THR A 173 4.41 12.39 11.14
N ALA A 174 5.34 12.28 12.10
CA ALA A 174 5.55 11.02 12.82
C ALA A 174 4.42 10.72 13.82
N VAL A 175 3.86 11.75 14.46
CA VAL A 175 2.74 11.60 15.40
C VAL A 175 1.44 11.34 14.64
N ASP A 176 1.25 11.99 13.49
CA ASP A 176 0.07 11.80 12.66
C ASP A 176 0.03 10.38 12.05
N LEU A 177 1.17 9.83 11.62
CA LEU A 177 1.25 8.48 11.07
C LEU A 177 0.97 7.38 12.11
N GLU A 178 1.53 7.53 13.33
CA GLU A 178 1.28 6.59 14.43
C GLU A 178 -0.17 6.66 14.93
N ALA A 179 -0.75 7.86 14.97
CA ALA A 179 -2.16 8.05 15.32
C ALA A 179 -3.10 7.40 14.29
N HIS A 180 -2.79 7.51 12.99
CA HIS A 180 -3.55 6.83 11.94
C HIS A 180 -3.40 5.30 12.00
N HIS A 181 -2.20 4.77 12.29
CA HIS A 181 -2.00 3.34 12.51
C HIS A 181 -2.74 2.80 13.74
N THR A 182 -2.78 3.58 14.82
CA THR A 182 -3.47 3.19 16.06
C THR A 182 -4.99 3.20 15.85
N ALA A 183 -5.54 4.26 15.26
CA ALA A 183 -6.97 4.35 14.93
C ALA A 183 -7.43 3.22 13.97
N ARG A 184 -6.56 2.81 13.03
CA ARG A 184 -6.81 1.69 12.12
C ARG A 184 -6.75 0.33 12.85
N LYS A 185 -5.82 0.14 13.80
CA LYS A 185 -5.78 -1.05 14.67
C LYS A 185 -7.04 -1.19 15.52
N ASP A 186 -7.53 -0.06 16.06
CA ASP A 186 -8.72 -0.05 16.90
C ASP A 186 -10.00 -0.36 16.10
N ALA A 187 -10.07 0.07 14.84
CA ALA A 187 -11.15 -0.29 13.92
C ALA A 187 -11.22 -1.81 13.67
N TYR A 188 -10.07 -2.48 13.51
CA TYR A 188 -10.01 -3.95 13.40
C TYR A 188 -10.34 -4.68 14.71
N ALA A 189 -10.01 -4.10 15.86
CA ALA A 189 -10.31 -4.72 17.15
C ALA A 189 -11.83 -4.79 17.47
N SER A 190 -12.66 -4.08 16.69
CA SER A 190 -14.11 -3.96 16.93
C SER A 190 -15.00 -4.89 16.08
N ASP A 191 -14.45 -5.65 15.12
CA ASP A 191 -15.24 -6.62 14.35
C ASP A 191 -15.31 -7.97 15.11
N PRO A 192 -16.51 -8.41 15.55
CA PRO A 192 -16.68 -9.67 16.29
C PRO A 192 -16.22 -10.91 15.51
N ARG A 193 -16.10 -10.81 14.17
CA ARG A 193 -15.58 -11.89 13.31
C ARG A 193 -14.06 -12.01 13.39
N LEU A 194 -13.36 -10.98 13.86
CA LEU A 194 -11.91 -10.97 14.05
C LEU A 194 -11.48 -11.51 15.42
N GLU A 195 -12.39 -11.72 16.38
CA GLU A 195 -12.06 -12.34 17.68
C GLU A 195 -11.60 -13.80 17.56
N GLN A 196 -11.86 -14.44 16.41
CA GLN A 196 -11.52 -15.84 16.14
C GLN A 196 -10.31 -16.01 15.19
N VAL A 197 -9.56 -14.95 14.93
CA VAL A 197 -8.41 -15.00 14.03
C VAL A 197 -7.08 -15.18 14.76
N TRP A 198 -6.22 -15.98 14.15
CA TRP A 198 -4.94 -16.39 14.70
C TRP A 198 -3.78 -15.87 13.84
N TYR A 199 -2.65 -15.62 14.49
CA TYR A 199 -1.38 -15.25 13.87
C TYR A 199 -0.36 -16.33 14.20
N VAL A 200 0.26 -16.90 13.17
CA VAL A 200 1.25 -17.98 13.26
C VAL A 200 2.63 -17.42 12.91
N THR A 201 3.65 -17.70 13.72
CA THR A 201 5.04 -17.31 13.42
C THR A 201 5.61 -18.20 12.32
N SER A 202 6.07 -17.59 11.25
CA SER A 202 6.86 -18.23 10.21
C SER A 202 8.30 -17.69 10.24
N PRO A 203 9.27 -18.37 9.60
CA PRO A 203 10.62 -17.84 9.41
C PRO A 203 10.66 -16.47 8.69
N GLN A 204 9.58 -16.10 8.00
CA GLN A 204 9.45 -14.85 7.24
C GLN A 204 8.70 -13.76 8.03
N GLY A 205 8.29 -14.04 9.28
CA GLY A 205 7.49 -13.15 10.13
C GLY A 205 6.15 -13.76 10.55
N GLU A 206 5.31 -12.98 11.23
CA GLU A 206 3.96 -13.41 11.60
C GLU A 206 3.05 -13.47 10.37
N THR A 207 2.36 -14.61 10.20
CA THR A 207 1.37 -14.89 9.16
C THR A 207 -0.01 -15.02 9.81
N GLY A 208 -0.90 -14.11 9.49
CA GLY A 208 -2.24 -13.98 10.06
C GLY A 208 -2.94 -12.79 9.43
N PRO A 209 -4.22 -12.53 9.70
CA PRO A 209 -5.18 -13.33 10.45
C PRO A 209 -5.57 -14.61 9.67
N LEU A 210 -5.54 -15.75 10.35
CA LEU A 210 -5.96 -17.05 9.85
C LEU A 210 -7.13 -17.57 10.69
N SER A 211 -8.13 -18.19 10.07
CA SER A 211 -9.12 -18.98 10.80
C SER A 211 -8.51 -20.31 11.29
N LEU A 212 -9.18 -21.00 12.22
CA LEU A 212 -8.78 -22.36 12.63
C LEU A 212 -8.75 -23.33 11.43
N GLU A 213 -9.67 -23.16 10.49
CA GLU A 213 -9.74 -23.98 9.27
C GLU A 213 -8.55 -23.70 8.34
N ASP A 214 -8.17 -22.44 8.16
CA ASP A 214 -6.98 -22.07 7.38
C ASP A 214 -5.71 -22.68 7.98
N ILE A 215 -5.54 -22.59 9.30
CA ILE A 215 -4.39 -23.19 10.00
C ILE A 215 -4.39 -24.70 9.80
N ARG A 216 -5.55 -25.36 9.89
CA ARG A 216 -5.69 -26.81 9.68
C ARG A 216 -5.32 -27.18 8.25
N ALA A 217 -5.85 -26.47 7.25
CA ALA A 217 -5.56 -26.70 5.84
C ALA A 217 -4.09 -26.44 5.50
N MET A 218 -3.48 -25.40 6.06
CA MET A 218 -2.07 -25.07 5.87
C MET A 218 -1.14 -26.07 6.58
N MET A 219 -1.53 -26.59 7.75
CA MET A 219 -0.80 -27.64 8.45
C MET A 219 -0.84 -28.96 7.67
N LEU A 220 -2.02 -29.36 7.16
CA LEU A 220 -2.17 -30.55 6.31
C LEU A 220 -1.38 -30.42 5.00
N GLY A 221 -1.32 -29.21 4.44
CA GLY A 221 -0.53 -28.89 3.25
C GLY A 221 0.96 -28.64 3.49
N GLY A 222 1.48 -28.83 4.72
CA GLY A 222 2.89 -28.65 5.05
C GLY A 222 3.40 -27.19 5.00
N ARG A 223 2.50 -26.21 4.89
CA ARG A 223 2.81 -24.77 4.86
C ARG A 223 2.99 -24.17 6.26
N ILE A 224 2.45 -24.83 7.29
CA ILE A 224 2.62 -24.52 8.70
C ILE A 224 3.11 -25.76 9.43
N MET A 225 4.15 -25.61 10.25
CA MET A 225 4.67 -26.69 11.06
C MET A 225 4.01 -26.71 12.43
N ARG A 226 3.82 -27.91 13.00
CA ARG A 226 3.20 -28.11 14.31
C ARG A 226 3.90 -27.38 15.46
N GLY A 227 5.21 -27.17 15.35
CA GLY A 227 6.02 -26.45 16.36
C GLY A 227 6.05 -24.94 16.21
N TRP A 228 5.42 -24.37 15.17
CA TRP A 228 5.35 -22.91 15.01
C TRP A 228 4.44 -22.31 16.08
N GLN A 229 4.74 -21.07 16.49
CA GLN A 229 4.00 -20.38 17.53
C GLN A 229 2.75 -19.74 16.92
N VAL A 230 1.67 -19.70 17.68
CA VAL A 230 0.39 -19.13 17.28
C VAL A 230 -0.23 -18.38 18.44
N ARG A 231 -0.93 -17.28 18.15
CA ARG A 231 -1.68 -16.50 19.14
C ARG A 231 -2.89 -15.80 18.50
N ARG A 232 -3.86 -15.42 19.32
CA ARG A 232 -4.91 -14.47 18.90
C ARG A 232 -4.40 -13.04 18.99
N GLN A 233 -5.01 -12.11 18.25
CA GLN A 233 -4.59 -10.70 18.20
C GLN A 233 -4.53 -10.04 19.59
N GLN A 234 -5.46 -10.39 20.47
CA GLN A 234 -5.62 -9.82 21.81
C GLN A 234 -4.84 -10.58 22.89
N ASP A 235 -4.32 -11.77 22.58
CA ASP A 235 -3.59 -12.60 23.53
C ASP A 235 -2.11 -12.23 23.55
N GLN A 236 -1.56 -12.04 24.75
CA GLN A 236 -0.11 -11.94 24.99
C GLN A 236 0.55 -13.33 25.11
N VAL A 237 -0.26 -14.39 25.15
CA VAL A 237 0.19 -15.76 25.34
C VAL A 237 0.38 -16.42 23.99
N TRP A 238 1.57 -16.98 23.78
CA TRP A 238 1.89 -17.82 22.65
C TRP A 238 1.67 -19.29 23.00
N MET A 239 1.15 -20.05 22.05
CA MET A 239 1.12 -21.51 22.10
C MET A 239 1.62 -22.07 20.77
N THR A 240 1.87 -23.37 20.70
CA THR A 240 2.22 -24.05 19.45
C THR A 240 0.97 -24.31 18.62
N VAL A 241 1.15 -24.41 17.30
CA VAL A 241 0.09 -24.87 16.38
C VAL A 241 -0.44 -26.25 16.78
N ALA A 242 0.41 -27.11 17.33
CA ALA A 242 -0.01 -28.41 17.88
C ALA A 242 -0.96 -28.28 19.07
N GLU A 243 -0.63 -27.42 20.04
CA GLU A 243 -1.48 -27.17 21.22
C GLU A 243 -2.81 -26.53 20.83
N LEU A 244 -2.78 -25.61 19.86
CA LEU A 244 -3.99 -25.03 19.29
C LEU A 244 -4.92 -26.11 18.72
N MET A 245 -4.38 -27.05 17.93
CA MET A 245 -5.14 -28.14 17.32
C MET A 245 -5.63 -29.21 18.32
N GLN A 246 -5.09 -29.23 19.54
CA GLN A 246 -5.59 -30.10 20.61
C GLN A 246 -6.72 -29.43 21.41
N SER A 247 -6.80 -28.11 21.35
CA SER A 247 -7.76 -27.30 22.09
C SER A 247 -9.11 -27.17 21.38
N TYR A 248 -9.20 -27.59 20.11
CA TYR A 248 -10.36 -27.49 19.21
C TYR A 248 -10.52 -28.76 18.36
#